data_AF-A0A7S3FHJ7-F1
#
_entry.id   AF-A0A7S3FHJ7-F1
#
_cell.length_a   1.000
_cell.length_b   1.000
_cell.length_c   1.000
_cell.angle_alpha   90.00
_cell.angle_beta   90.00
_cell.angle_gamma   90.00
#
_symmetry.space_group_name_H-M   'P 1'
#
loop_
_entity.id
_entity.type
_entity.pdbx_description
1 polymer ?
#
loop_
_entity_poly.entity_id
_entity_poly.type
_entity_poly.pdbx_seq_one_letter_code
_entity_poly.pdbx_strand_id
1 'polypeptide(L)'
;GGAGNKMLMLLEGRGGGYIQDRGVSRWDTCAAEACIEAHGGVLLKLLPVVTSPTTFSADSTTWPPDCRYHYRASTTNQDFLSGTSALTMHNATDVASLADGRVQLATDVTQVKPYANLLGLFALAAPADIASSVAMITAAAATAPPRYD
;
A
#
# COMPACT_ATOMS: atom_id res chain seq x y z
N GLY A 1 0.97 12.98 -11.72
CA GLY A 1 1.71 13.46 -10.53
C GLY A 1 2.30 12.28 -9.78
N GLY A 2 3.56 12.39 -9.32
CA GLY A 2 4.26 11.32 -8.58
C GLY A 2 3.64 11.01 -7.22
N ALA A 3 3.98 9.85 -6.63
CA ALA A 3 3.46 9.42 -5.33
C ALA A 3 3.78 10.42 -4.21
N GLY A 4 5.02 10.90 -4.14
CA GLY A 4 5.44 11.92 -3.17
C GLY A 4 4.61 13.21 -3.25
N ASN A 5 4.33 13.73 -4.45
CA ASN A 5 3.48 14.92 -4.60
C ASN A 5 2.04 14.67 -4.13
N LYS A 6 1.47 13.49 -4.41
CA LYS A 6 0.11 13.16 -3.95
C LYS A 6 0.03 13.08 -2.42
N MET A 7 1.07 12.56 -1.77
CA MET A 7 1.17 12.56 -0.31
C MET A 7 1.42 13.96 0.27
N LEU A 8 2.23 14.79 -0.40
CA LEU A 8 2.43 16.20 -0.01
C LEU A 8 1.11 16.98 -0.02
N MET A 9 0.24 16.75 -1.01
CA MET A 9 -1.08 17.36 -1.07
C MET A 9 -1.96 17.02 0.15
N LEU A 10 -1.74 15.88 0.81
CA LEU A 10 -2.43 15.55 2.07
C LEU A 10 -1.93 16.46 3.20
N LEU A 11 -0.61 16.63 3.32
CA LEU A 11 0.01 17.51 4.31
C LEU A 11 -0.39 18.98 4.12
N GLU A 12 -0.62 19.40 2.88
CA GLU A 12 -1.10 20.74 2.54
C GLU A 12 -2.62 20.94 2.78
N GLY A 13 -3.34 19.92 3.23
CA GLY A 13 -4.80 19.98 3.39
C GLY A 13 -5.58 20.04 2.07
N ARG A 14 -4.96 19.64 0.96
CA ARG A 14 -5.52 19.68 -0.40
C ARG A 14 -5.99 18.30 -0.89
N GLY A 15 -5.99 17.29 -0.02
CA GLY A 15 -6.54 15.96 -0.29
C GLY A 15 -7.03 15.30 1.00
N GLY A 16 -8.16 14.58 0.91
CA GLY A 16 -8.75 13.87 2.05
C GLY A 16 -8.14 12.50 2.33
N GLY A 17 -7.43 11.92 1.37
CA GLY A 17 -6.74 10.63 1.50
C GLY A 17 -6.06 10.24 0.19
N TYR A 18 -5.08 9.33 0.27
CA TYR A 18 -4.37 8.82 -0.90
C TYR A 18 -4.38 7.30 -0.90
N ILE A 19 -5.00 6.70 -1.92
CA ILE A 19 -5.02 5.26 -2.14
C ILE A 19 -4.20 4.95 -3.38
N GLN A 20 -3.37 3.93 -3.32
CA GLN A 20 -2.60 3.45 -4.45
C GLN A 20 -2.42 1.94 -4.36
N ASP A 21 -3.03 1.20 -5.28
CA ASP A 21 -2.90 -0.25 -5.38
C ASP A 21 -1.75 -0.68 -6.29
N ARG A 22 -1.07 0.25 -6.99
CA ARG A 22 -0.09 -0.07 -8.04
C ARG A 22 1.23 0.68 -7.98
N GLY A 23 2.28 0.06 -8.52
CA GLY A 23 3.41 0.76 -9.16
C GLY A 23 4.19 1.75 -8.29
N VAL A 24 4.25 1.53 -6.97
CA VAL A 24 5.12 2.28 -6.05
C VAL A 24 6.06 1.33 -5.34
N SER A 25 7.20 1.84 -4.91
CA SER A 25 8.17 1.12 -4.09
C SER A 25 8.52 1.94 -2.86
N ARG A 26 9.29 1.36 -1.94
CA ARG A 26 9.66 2.02 -0.68
C ARG A 26 10.26 3.41 -0.86
N TRP A 27 11.09 3.63 -1.89
CA TRP A 27 11.72 4.93 -2.13
C TRP A 27 10.70 6.03 -2.52
N ASP A 28 9.54 5.64 -3.06
CA ASP A 28 8.49 6.60 -3.43
C ASP A 28 7.69 7.12 -2.22
N THR A 29 7.73 6.38 -1.11
CA THR A 29 6.84 6.62 0.04
C THR A 29 7.57 6.92 1.34
N CYS A 30 8.83 6.50 1.52
CA CYS A 30 9.50 6.54 2.82
C CYS A 30 9.61 7.96 3.44
N ALA A 31 9.94 8.97 2.62
CA ALA A 31 10.04 10.35 3.11
C ALA A 31 8.66 10.92 3.46
N ALA A 32 7.66 10.64 2.61
CA ALA A 32 6.31 11.13 2.82
C ALA A 32 5.60 10.44 4.00
N GLU A 33 5.82 9.14 4.20
CA GLU A 33 5.39 8.39 5.39
C GLU A 33 5.87 9.09 6.66
N ALA A 34 7.18 9.34 6.76
CA ALA A 34 7.76 9.98 7.94
C ALA A 34 7.14 11.36 8.22
N CYS A 35 6.92 12.17 7.17
CA CYS A 35 6.28 13.47 7.32
C CYS A 35 4.81 13.36 7.75
N ILE A 36 4.04 12.45 7.14
CA ILE A 36 2.62 12.20 7.46
C ILE A 36 2.48 11.75 8.90
N GLU A 37 3.26 10.76 9.32
CA GLU A 37 3.21 10.24 10.70
C GLU A 37 3.66 11.29 11.72
N ALA A 38 4.67 12.11 11.41
CA ALA A 38 5.10 13.21 12.27
C ALA A 38 4.02 14.29 12.48
N HIS A 39 3.11 14.47 11.52
CA HIS A 39 1.97 15.38 11.63
C HIS A 39 0.71 14.70 12.20
N GLY A 40 0.82 13.45 12.69
CA GLY A 40 -0.28 12.69 13.27
C GLY A 40 -1.20 12.00 12.26
N GLY A 41 -0.81 11.94 10.99
CA GLY A 41 -1.47 11.13 9.97
C GLY A 41 -0.99 9.68 9.99
N VAL A 42 -1.42 8.90 9.00
CA VAL A 42 -1.07 7.46 8.90
C VAL A 42 -0.81 7.03 7.46
N LEU A 43 0.06 6.03 7.30
CA LEU A 43 0.26 5.30 6.05
C LEU A 43 0.13 3.79 6.32
N LEU A 44 -0.88 3.18 5.71
CA LEU A 44 -1.30 1.79 5.96
C LEU A 44 -1.21 0.98 4.67
N LYS A 45 -1.09 -0.34 4.80
CA LYS A 45 -1.24 -1.27 3.67
C LYS A 45 -2.71 -1.38 3.29
N LEU A 46 -3.01 -1.41 1.99
CA LEU A 46 -4.40 -1.44 1.52
C LEU A 46 -5.07 -2.80 1.70
N LEU A 47 -4.33 -3.91 1.48
CA LEU A 47 -4.92 -5.25 1.59
C LEU A 47 -5.55 -5.52 2.96
N PRO A 48 -4.87 -5.31 4.11
CA PRO A 48 -5.49 -5.51 5.41
C PRO A 48 -6.74 -4.65 5.64
N VAL A 49 -6.79 -3.42 5.11
CA VAL A 49 -7.98 -2.55 5.19
C VAL A 49 -9.18 -3.20 4.49
N VAL A 50 -8.94 -3.90 3.38
CA VAL A 50 -9.99 -4.56 2.61
C VAL A 50 -10.36 -5.93 3.18
N THR A 51 -9.39 -6.74 3.59
CA THR A 51 -9.61 -8.13 4.02
C THR A 51 -9.87 -8.29 5.52
N SER A 52 -9.47 -7.32 6.32
CA SER A 52 -9.58 -7.36 7.79
C SER A 52 -9.92 -5.98 8.37
N PRO A 53 -11.02 -5.34 7.92
CA PRO A 53 -11.37 -3.98 8.30
C PRO A 53 -11.59 -3.80 9.81
N THR A 54 -12.02 -4.86 10.51
CA THR A 54 -12.25 -4.84 11.97
C THR A 54 -10.96 -4.66 12.78
N THR A 55 -9.78 -4.87 12.18
CA THR A 55 -8.48 -4.55 12.77
C THR A 55 -8.31 -3.04 13.00
N PHE A 56 -9.00 -2.21 12.21
CA PHE A 56 -8.92 -0.75 12.25
C PHE A 56 -10.12 -0.17 13.02
N SER A 57 -10.14 -0.37 14.35
CA SER A 57 -11.18 0.25 15.19
C SER A 57 -10.94 1.76 15.37
N ALA A 58 -12.02 2.51 15.55
CA ALA A 58 -11.97 3.97 15.77
C ALA A 58 -11.17 4.36 17.02
N ASP A 59 -11.13 3.46 18.02
CA ASP A 59 -10.54 3.72 19.33
C ASP A 59 -9.06 3.28 19.43
N SER A 60 -8.52 2.62 18.41
CA SER A 60 -7.14 2.13 18.40
C SER A 60 -6.29 2.87 17.39
N THR A 61 -5.24 3.53 17.87
CA THR A 61 -4.11 4.02 17.06
C THR A 61 -2.95 3.03 16.99
N THR A 62 -3.11 1.89 17.68
CA THR A 62 -2.18 0.77 17.74
C THR A 62 -2.72 -0.40 16.93
N TRP A 63 -2.41 -0.42 15.64
CA TRP A 63 -2.62 -1.57 14.77
C TRP A 63 -1.41 -2.48 14.76
N PRO A 64 -1.57 -3.77 14.42
CA PRO A 64 -0.43 -4.66 14.34
C PRO A 64 0.55 -4.18 13.25
N PRO A 65 1.86 -4.49 13.40
CA PRO A 65 2.90 -3.94 12.53
C PRO A 65 2.73 -4.27 11.04
N ASP A 66 2.05 -5.37 10.74
CA ASP A 66 1.70 -5.84 9.41
C ASP A 66 0.70 -4.92 8.68
N CYS A 67 -0.01 -4.05 9.40
CA CYS A 67 -0.94 -3.07 8.84
C CYS A 67 -0.26 -1.77 8.38
N ARG A 68 0.94 -1.46 8.91
CA ARG A 68 1.69 -0.23 8.57
C ARG A 68 2.54 -0.43 7.33
N TYR A 69 2.68 0.60 6.50
CA TYR A 69 3.45 0.54 5.25
C TYR A 69 4.99 0.51 5.44
N HIS A 70 5.46 0.18 6.63
CA HIS A 70 6.86 0.31 7.01
C HIS A 70 7.69 -0.88 6.50
N TYR A 71 8.50 -0.67 5.47
CA TYR A 71 9.45 -1.67 4.97
C TYR A 71 10.70 -1.69 5.84
N ARG A 72 11.08 -2.89 6.29
CA ARG A 72 12.37 -3.14 6.93
C ARG A 72 13.39 -3.62 5.90
N ALA A 73 14.66 -3.27 6.12
CA ALA A 73 15.74 -3.73 5.25
C ALA A 73 15.77 -5.26 5.21
N SER A 74 15.75 -5.82 3.99
CA SER A 74 15.63 -7.25 3.76
C SER A 74 16.13 -7.60 2.35
N THR A 75 16.54 -8.85 2.15
CA THR A 75 16.87 -9.40 0.82
C THR A 75 15.65 -9.97 0.10
N THR A 76 14.52 -10.10 0.80
CA THR A 76 13.23 -10.59 0.28
C THR A 76 12.11 -9.64 0.65
N ASN A 77 11.01 -9.67 -0.10
CA ASN A 77 9.85 -8.83 0.18
C ASN A 77 9.10 -9.37 1.41
N GLN A 78 9.02 -8.57 2.47
CA GLN A 78 8.40 -8.97 3.75
C GLN A 78 6.87 -8.96 3.71
N ASP A 79 6.30 -8.33 2.68
CA ASP A 79 4.87 -8.19 2.47
C ASP A 79 4.36 -9.14 1.38
N PHE A 80 5.20 -10.09 0.97
CA PHE A 80 4.85 -11.06 -0.05
C PHE A 80 3.74 -12.00 0.42
N LEU A 81 2.65 -12.04 -0.33
CA LEU A 81 1.58 -13.01 -0.21
C LEU A 81 1.38 -13.72 -1.55
N SER A 82 1.60 -15.04 -1.55
CA SER A 82 1.49 -15.87 -2.74
C SER A 82 0.10 -15.73 -3.40
N GLY A 83 0.08 -15.52 -4.71
CA GLY A 83 -1.15 -15.40 -5.49
C GLY A 83 -1.90 -14.08 -5.34
N THR A 84 -1.32 -13.08 -4.66
CA THR A 84 -2.01 -11.79 -4.41
C THR A 84 -1.64 -10.71 -5.43
N SER A 85 -0.36 -10.56 -5.75
CA SER A 85 0.13 -9.49 -6.64
C SER A 85 0.45 -10.03 -8.03
N ALA A 86 0.13 -9.25 -9.06
CA ALA A 86 0.58 -9.57 -10.42
C ALA A 86 2.02 -9.12 -10.62
N LEU A 87 2.80 -9.90 -11.38
CA LEU A 87 4.14 -9.52 -11.79
C LEU A 87 4.07 -8.43 -12.86
N THR A 88 4.80 -7.36 -12.63
CA THR A 88 4.92 -6.21 -13.54
C THR A 88 6.38 -5.84 -13.74
N MET A 89 6.66 -5.06 -14.78
CA MET A 89 7.99 -4.47 -15.02
C MET A 89 8.54 -3.68 -13.81
N HIS A 90 7.65 -3.21 -12.93
CA HIS A 90 8.02 -2.43 -11.76
C HIS A 90 8.35 -3.30 -10.55
N ASN A 91 7.65 -4.41 -10.35
CA ASN A 91 7.81 -5.25 -9.15
C ASN A 91 8.61 -6.55 -9.39
N ALA A 92 8.72 -7.07 -10.62
CA ALA A 92 9.32 -8.36 -10.88
C ALA A 92 10.86 -8.34 -10.84
N THR A 93 11.48 -9.42 -10.37
CA THR A 93 12.94 -9.59 -10.43
C THR A 93 13.44 -9.96 -11.82
N ASP A 94 12.68 -10.80 -12.54
CA ASP A 94 12.93 -11.16 -13.93
C ASP A 94 11.83 -10.61 -14.84
N VAL A 95 12.10 -9.46 -15.44
CA VAL A 95 11.17 -8.80 -16.37
C VAL A 95 11.11 -9.46 -17.74
N ALA A 96 12.12 -10.27 -18.11
CA ALA A 96 12.13 -10.95 -19.41
C ALA A 96 11.05 -12.05 -19.48
N SER A 97 10.74 -12.65 -18.33
CA SER A 97 9.65 -13.62 -18.18
C SER A 97 8.24 -13.07 -18.45
N LEU A 98 8.08 -11.73 -18.53
CA LEU A 98 6.79 -11.06 -18.70
C LEU A 98 6.41 -10.78 -20.16
N ALA A 99 7.21 -11.25 -21.13
CA ALA A 99 7.08 -10.90 -22.55
C ALA A 99 5.75 -11.35 -23.21
N ASP A 100 5.06 -12.33 -22.64
CA ASP A 100 3.85 -12.93 -23.22
C ASP A 100 2.57 -12.10 -23.01
N GLY A 101 2.66 -10.96 -22.32
CA GLY A 101 1.53 -10.05 -22.06
C GLY A 101 0.41 -10.63 -21.18
N ARG A 102 0.60 -11.85 -20.66
CA ARG A 102 -0.31 -12.49 -19.72
C ARG A 102 -0.06 -11.95 -18.32
N VAL A 103 -1.14 -11.71 -17.58
CA VAL A 103 -1.06 -11.42 -16.15
C VAL A 103 -0.63 -12.69 -15.43
N GLN A 104 0.55 -12.66 -14.83
CA GLN A 104 1.07 -13.74 -14.00
C GLN A 104 1.05 -13.28 -12.54
N LEU A 105 0.42 -14.06 -11.66
CA LEU A 105 0.49 -13.79 -10.22
C LEU A 105 1.80 -14.31 -9.65
N ALA A 106 2.41 -13.54 -8.74
CA ALA A 106 3.60 -13.95 -8.03
C ALA A 106 3.26 -15.08 -7.04
N THR A 107 3.89 -16.24 -7.20
CA THR A 107 3.68 -17.41 -6.34
C THR A 107 4.85 -17.66 -5.39
N ASP A 108 6.02 -17.10 -5.69
CA ASP A 108 7.24 -17.18 -4.89
C ASP A 108 7.86 -15.79 -4.63
N VAL A 109 8.38 -15.57 -3.43
CA VAL A 109 8.95 -14.29 -3.00
C VAL A 109 10.17 -13.86 -3.83
N THR A 110 10.88 -14.81 -4.45
CA THR A 110 12.04 -14.54 -5.30
C THR A 110 11.65 -13.91 -6.65
N GLN A 111 10.37 -13.96 -7.02
CA GLN A 111 9.86 -13.37 -8.26
C GLN A 111 9.65 -11.85 -8.15
N VAL A 112 9.68 -11.29 -6.93
CA VAL A 112 9.37 -9.88 -6.65
C VAL A 112 10.53 -9.17 -5.98
N LYS A 113 10.70 -7.88 -6.28
CA LYS A 113 11.72 -7.03 -5.68
C LYS A 113 11.44 -6.85 -4.17
N PRO A 114 12.48 -6.78 -3.31
CA PRO A 114 12.31 -6.72 -1.86
C PRO A 114 11.48 -5.54 -1.34
N TYR A 115 11.47 -4.43 -2.08
CA TYR A 115 10.84 -3.18 -1.67
C TYR A 115 9.67 -2.75 -2.57
N ALA A 116 9.17 -3.66 -3.40
CA ALA A 116 7.99 -3.42 -4.22
C ALA A 116 6.72 -3.36 -3.36
N ASN A 117 5.76 -2.52 -3.75
CA ASN A 117 4.42 -2.54 -3.20
C ASN A 117 3.61 -3.71 -3.74
N LEU A 118 3.31 -4.68 -2.88
CA LEU A 118 2.52 -5.86 -3.24
C LEU A 118 1.13 -5.86 -2.61
N LEU A 119 0.87 -4.95 -1.64
CA LEU A 119 -0.35 -4.94 -0.84
C LEU A 119 -1.13 -3.62 -0.96
N GLY A 120 -0.70 -2.72 -1.84
CA GLY A 120 -1.24 -1.37 -1.96
C GLY A 120 -0.96 -0.51 -0.72
N LEU A 121 -1.26 0.77 -0.82
CA LEU A 121 -1.20 1.70 0.30
C LEU A 121 -2.45 2.56 0.41
N PHE A 122 -2.65 3.04 1.62
CA PHE A 122 -3.64 4.04 1.96
C PHE A 122 -3.04 5.04 2.96
N ALA A 123 -3.14 6.33 2.66
CA ALA A 123 -2.61 7.41 3.49
C ALA A 123 -3.70 8.41 3.88
N LEU A 124 -3.62 8.91 5.11
CA LEU A 124 -4.46 9.99 5.64
C LEU A 124 -3.59 11.04 6.33
N ALA A 125 -3.94 12.32 6.16
CA ALA A 125 -3.43 13.40 6.99
C ALA A 125 -4.22 13.52 8.29
N ALA A 126 -3.65 14.20 9.29
CA ALA A 126 -4.35 14.49 10.54
C ALA A 126 -5.43 15.59 10.38
N PRO A 127 -6.53 15.54 11.15
CA PRO A 127 -6.94 14.40 11.98
C PRO A 127 -7.45 13.24 11.10
N ALA A 128 -6.90 12.05 11.29
CA ALA A 128 -7.24 10.91 10.46
C ALA A 128 -8.56 10.26 10.95
N ASP A 129 -9.64 10.37 10.16
CA ASP A 129 -10.88 9.60 10.39
C ASP A 129 -10.74 8.21 9.76
N ILE A 130 -10.08 7.33 10.50
CA ILE A 130 -9.72 5.99 10.03
C ILE A 130 -10.94 5.10 9.89
N ALA A 131 -11.88 5.15 10.84
CA ALA A 131 -13.05 4.28 10.84
C ALA A 131 -13.93 4.56 9.61
N SER A 132 -14.26 5.83 9.34
CA SER A 132 -15.04 6.19 8.15
C SER A 132 -14.29 5.85 6.88
N SER A 133 -12.97 6.10 6.85
CA SER A 133 -12.16 5.80 5.66
C SER A 133 -12.09 4.31 5.37
N VAL A 134 -11.89 3.47 6.37
CA VAL A 134 -11.88 2.00 6.24
C VAL A 134 -13.23 1.54 5.70
N ALA A 135 -14.34 2.00 6.27
CA ALA A 135 -15.68 1.66 5.80
C ALA A 135 -15.89 2.03 4.32
N MET A 136 -15.49 3.23 3.91
CA MET A 136 -15.57 3.68 2.51
C MET A 136 -14.71 2.85 1.58
N ILE A 137 -13.47 2.55 1.98
CA ILE A 137 -12.52 1.76 1.18
C ILE A 137 -13.01 0.33 1.02
N THR A 138 -13.49 -0.30 2.10
CA THR A 138 -14.05 -1.65 2.06
C THR A 138 -15.27 -1.70 1.13
N ALA A 139 -16.17 -0.73 1.21
CA ALA A 139 -17.33 -0.64 0.33
C ALA A 139 -16.92 -0.45 -1.15
N ALA A 140 -15.94 0.41 -1.42
CA ALA A 140 -15.40 0.61 -2.76
C ALA A 140 -14.76 -0.67 -3.30
N ALA A 141 -13.93 -1.35 -2.51
CA ALA A 141 -13.25 -2.58 -2.88
C ALA A 141 -14.22 -3.74 -3.18
N ALA A 142 -15.39 -3.78 -2.54
CA ALA A 142 -16.43 -4.76 -2.84
C ALA A 142 -17.00 -4.60 -4.27
N THR A 143 -16.97 -3.38 -4.82
CA THR A 143 -17.45 -3.09 -6.18
C THR A 143 -16.33 -3.07 -7.22
N ALA A 144 -15.13 -2.64 -6.82
CA ALA A 144 -13.95 -2.53 -7.65
C ALA A 144 -12.72 -2.99 -6.85
N PRO A 145 -12.43 -4.31 -6.82
CA PRO A 145 -11.32 -4.86 -6.07
C PRO A 145 -9.97 -4.26 -6.53
N PRO A 146 -9.05 -3.93 -5.59
CA PRO A 146 -7.69 -3.53 -5.94
C PRO A 146 -6.96 -4.64 -6.67
N ARG A 147 -6.03 -4.28 -7.58
CA ARG A 147 -5.31 -5.26 -8.41
C ARG A 147 -3.93 -5.65 -7.89
N TYR A 148 -3.30 -4.79 -7.07
CA TYR A 148 -2.00 -5.06 -6.45
C TYR A 148 -0.87 -5.36 -7.46
N ASP A 149 -0.80 -4.62 -8.56
CA ASP A 149 0.13 -4.80 -9.70
C ASP A 149 1.18 -3.67 -9.87
#